data_AF-A0AA38PXX6-F1
#
_entry.id   AF-A0AA38PXX6-F1
#
_cell.length_a   1.000
_cell.length_b   1.000
_cell.length_c   1.000
_cell.angle_alpha   90.00
_cell.angle_beta   90.00
_cell.angle_gamma   90.00
#
_symmetry.space_group_name_H-M   'P 1'
#
loop_
_entity.id
_entity.type
_entity.pdbx_description
1 polymer ?
#
loop_
_entity_poly.entity_id
_entity_poly.type
_entity_poly.pdbx_seq_one_letter_code
_entity_poly.pdbx_strand_id
1 'polypeptide(L)'
;MKDTGRAYKLASPQNWLGGGVPFPLNQSFIPPPPISDKQRNEMYRLYMLDPEKNSVRALSQTFHISLDRVDAILRLKGMEDAWAKGNQLQTGFVRGMERLLGVAEFNADPSVAEDAMINEESELRSDVHEADIMEEAEKNDPARQRYQRMYWESLSEFAGEATVPAALERSRRTAERLAAKAAQLKARKYLPIIPDTGTIKTPKEPVQISTKEGRPDIHFVDVGTKFLDVASETKRLARIETRARFRTKKAAEKQKLTV
;
A
#
# COMPACT_ATOMS: atom_id res chain seq x y z
N MET A 1 -24.49 -33.38 15.10
CA MET A 1 -24.45 -31.94 15.44
C MET A 1 -25.07 -31.56 16.79
N LYS A 2 -25.67 -32.47 17.58
CA LYS A 2 -26.60 -32.08 18.67
C LYS A 2 -25.96 -31.47 19.93
N ASP A 3 -24.68 -31.72 20.23
CA ASP A 3 -24.09 -31.29 21.51
C ASP A 3 -23.10 -30.13 21.39
N THR A 4 -22.13 -30.18 20.47
CA THR A 4 -21.11 -29.11 20.33
C THR A 4 -21.57 -27.92 19.45
N GLY A 5 -22.51 -28.15 18.53
CA GLY A 5 -23.03 -27.12 17.63
C GLY A 5 -24.01 -26.14 18.29
N ARG A 6 -24.56 -26.48 19.46
CA ARG A 6 -25.55 -25.64 20.17
C ARG A 6 -25.00 -24.25 20.53
N ALA A 7 -23.71 -24.17 20.85
CA ALA A 7 -23.04 -22.91 21.21
C ALA A 7 -22.98 -21.89 20.05
N TYR A 8 -23.12 -22.34 18.81
CA TYR A 8 -23.04 -21.50 17.60
C TYR A 8 -24.41 -21.27 16.96
N LYS A 9 -25.50 -21.74 17.59
CA LYS A 9 -26.87 -21.58 17.09
C LYS A 9 -27.31 -20.10 17.10
N LEU A 10 -26.87 -19.36 18.11
CA LEU A 10 -27.09 -17.93 18.22
C LEU A 10 -25.77 -17.20 17.97
N ALA A 11 -25.84 -16.09 17.24
CA ALA A 11 -24.65 -15.33 16.90
C ALA A 11 -24.15 -14.59 18.15
N SER A 12 -22.88 -14.82 18.48
CA SER A 12 -22.19 -14.22 19.61
C SER A 12 -20.89 -13.57 19.13
N PRO A 13 -20.47 -12.46 19.74
CA PRO A 13 -19.24 -11.77 19.34
C PRO A 13 -18.03 -12.69 19.49
N GLN A 14 -17.19 -12.73 18.45
CA GLN A 14 -15.92 -13.47 18.42
C GLN A 14 -16.02 -14.95 18.89
N ASN A 15 -17.18 -15.58 18.68
CA ASN A 15 -17.42 -16.97 19.06
C ASN A 15 -16.86 -17.94 18.02
N TRP A 16 -15.54 -18.12 18.03
CA TRP A 16 -14.79 -18.84 17.00
C TRP A 16 -14.62 -20.32 17.36
N LEU A 17 -14.54 -21.19 16.34
CA LEU A 17 -14.44 -22.64 16.54
C LEU A 17 -13.19 -23.06 17.35
N GLY A 18 -12.09 -22.30 17.22
CA GLY A 18 -10.85 -22.53 17.94
C GLY A 18 -10.74 -21.84 19.31
N GLY A 19 -11.82 -21.28 19.86
CA GLY A 19 -11.84 -20.63 21.18
C GLY A 19 -11.15 -19.26 21.26
N GLY A 20 -10.22 -18.97 20.36
CA GLY A 20 -9.61 -17.65 20.14
C GLY A 20 -9.06 -17.46 18.72
N VAL A 21 -9.11 -18.51 17.89
CA VAL A 21 -8.68 -18.50 16.48
C VAL A 21 -9.82 -19.04 15.60
N PRO A 22 -10.04 -18.51 14.37
CA PRO A 22 -11.19 -18.89 13.55
C PRO A 22 -11.07 -20.34 13.12
N PHE A 23 -9.83 -20.74 12.84
CA PHE A 23 -9.49 -22.05 12.33
C PHE A 23 -8.62 -22.77 13.36
N PRO A 24 -9.09 -23.85 14.00
CA PRO A 24 -8.32 -24.56 15.01
C PRO A 24 -7.01 -25.15 14.46
N LEU A 25 -6.96 -25.43 13.15
CA LEU A 25 -5.79 -25.97 12.45
C LEU A 25 -4.85 -24.88 11.90
N ASN A 26 -5.24 -23.61 11.94
CA ASN A 26 -4.41 -22.49 11.49
C ASN A 26 -4.43 -21.39 12.54
N GLN A 27 -3.53 -21.52 13.52
CA GLN A 27 -3.40 -20.58 14.63
C GLN A 27 -2.78 -19.25 14.20
N SER A 28 -2.05 -19.22 13.07
CA SER A 28 -1.43 -18.00 12.55
C SER A 28 -2.45 -17.02 11.97
N PHE A 29 -3.64 -17.49 11.59
CA PHE A 29 -4.67 -16.63 11.04
C PHE A 29 -5.54 -16.05 12.15
N ILE A 30 -5.25 -14.81 12.54
CA ILE A 30 -6.03 -14.02 13.50
C ILE A 30 -6.48 -12.75 12.76
N PRO A 31 -7.71 -12.70 12.23
CA PRO A 31 -8.15 -11.54 11.48
C PRO A 31 -8.27 -10.33 12.41
N PRO A 32 -7.69 -9.17 12.04
CA PRO A 32 -7.87 -7.95 12.79
C PRO A 32 -9.34 -7.49 12.72
N PRO A 33 -9.83 -6.77 13.76
CA PRO A 33 -11.18 -6.25 13.74
C PRO A 33 -11.34 -5.24 12.58
N PRO A 34 -12.49 -5.22 11.89
CA PRO A 34 -12.71 -4.27 10.82
C PRO A 34 -12.91 -2.85 11.36
N ILE A 35 -12.77 -1.86 10.48
CA ILE A 35 -12.97 -0.44 10.82
C ILE A 35 -14.46 -0.16 11.02
N SER A 36 -14.78 0.59 12.08
CA SER A 36 -16.16 0.98 12.39
C SER A 36 -16.78 1.85 11.30
N ASP A 37 -18.08 1.70 11.09
CA ASP A 37 -18.89 2.51 10.19
C ASP A 37 -18.86 3.98 10.60
N LYS A 38 -18.87 4.26 11.90
CA LYS A 38 -18.69 5.62 12.44
C LYS A 38 -17.39 6.25 11.97
N GLN A 39 -16.26 5.54 12.07
CA GLN A 39 -14.96 6.04 11.62
C GLN A 39 -14.94 6.24 10.10
N ARG A 40 -15.51 5.29 9.33
CA ARG A 40 -15.62 5.41 7.87
C ARG A 40 -16.46 6.63 7.45
N ASN A 41 -17.57 6.88 8.14
CA ASN A 41 -18.42 8.05 7.92
C ASN A 41 -17.67 9.35 8.22
N GLU A 42 -16.90 9.40 9.31
CA GLU A 42 -16.13 10.59 9.66
C GLU A 42 -15.02 10.88 8.65
N MET A 43 -14.28 9.86 8.22
CA MET A 43 -13.27 9.99 7.16
C MET A 43 -13.88 10.55 5.87
N TYR A 44 -15.04 10.01 5.48
CA TYR A 44 -15.76 10.46 4.29
C TYR A 44 -16.25 11.91 4.45
N ARG A 45 -16.81 12.27 5.60
CA ARG A 45 -17.25 13.64 5.92
C ARG A 45 -16.10 14.63 5.82
N LEU A 46 -14.95 14.33 6.44
CA LEU A 46 -13.75 15.17 6.40
C LEU A 46 -13.24 15.36 4.97
N TYR A 47 -13.22 14.29 4.17
CA TYR A 47 -12.82 14.35 2.77
C TYR A 47 -13.78 15.23 1.94
N MET A 48 -15.09 15.08 2.14
CA MET A 48 -16.12 15.88 1.43
C MET A 48 -16.10 17.36 1.81
N LEU A 49 -15.69 17.71 3.04
CA LEU A 49 -15.58 19.10 3.48
C LEU A 49 -14.44 19.86 2.79
N ASP A 50 -13.25 19.25 2.72
CA ASP A 50 -12.07 19.86 2.10
C ASP A 50 -11.13 18.77 1.56
N PRO A 51 -11.25 18.41 0.28
CA PRO A 51 -10.41 17.37 -0.33
C PRO A 51 -8.93 17.75 -0.45
N GLU A 52 -8.59 19.04 -0.45
CA GLU A 52 -7.20 19.50 -0.56
C GLU A 52 -6.48 19.37 0.78
N LYS A 53 -7.14 19.80 1.86
CA LYS A 53 -6.61 19.67 3.23
C LYS A 53 -6.69 18.24 3.73
N ASN A 54 -7.83 17.58 3.55
CA ASN A 54 -8.08 16.21 4.00
C ASN A 54 -7.84 15.22 2.85
N SER A 55 -6.72 15.36 2.15
CA SER A 55 -6.35 14.41 1.10
C SER A 55 -6.25 12.96 1.63
N VAL A 56 -6.33 11.97 0.75
CA VAL A 56 -6.19 10.53 1.09
C VAL A 56 -4.95 10.28 1.96
N ARG A 57 -3.85 10.97 1.67
CA ARG A 57 -2.60 10.89 2.45
C ARG A 57 -2.73 11.48 3.84
N ALA A 58 -3.40 12.63 3.98
CA ALA A 58 -3.64 13.25 5.28
C ALA A 58 -4.52 12.35 6.15
N LEU A 59 -5.63 11.83 5.60
CA LEU A 59 -6.53 10.92 6.31
C LEU A 59 -5.84 9.62 6.72
N SER A 60 -5.02 9.04 5.85
CA SER A 60 -4.21 7.86 6.17
C SER A 60 -3.28 8.11 7.37
N GLN A 61 -2.64 9.27 7.42
CA GLN A 61 -1.77 9.66 8.53
C GLN A 61 -2.54 9.93 9.83
N THR A 62 -3.69 10.61 9.75
CA THR A 62 -4.51 10.95 10.93
C THR A 62 -5.16 9.72 11.55
N PHE A 63 -5.67 8.79 10.73
CA PHE A 63 -6.41 7.62 11.21
C PHE A 63 -5.56 6.35 11.27
N HIS A 64 -4.28 6.41 10.91
CA HIS A 64 -3.35 5.28 10.86
C HIS A 64 -3.86 4.09 10.04
N ILE A 65 -4.40 4.39 8.86
CA ILE A 65 -4.95 3.41 7.91
C ILE A 65 -4.14 3.47 6.61
N SER A 66 -3.92 2.33 5.94
CA SER A 66 -3.23 2.27 4.66
C SER A 66 -3.93 3.12 3.57
N LEU A 67 -3.15 3.68 2.65
CA LEU A 67 -3.65 4.61 1.63
C LEU A 67 -4.76 3.99 0.77
N ASP A 68 -4.56 2.75 0.33
CA ASP A 68 -5.51 2.04 -0.53
C ASP A 68 -6.78 1.66 0.25
N ARG A 69 -6.68 1.41 1.57
CA ARG A 69 -7.86 1.20 2.44
C ARG A 69 -8.65 2.49 2.62
N VAL A 70 -7.99 3.64 2.75
CA VAL A 70 -8.68 4.95 2.77
C VAL A 70 -9.39 5.21 1.44
N ASP A 71 -8.71 4.98 0.31
CA ASP A 71 -9.30 5.15 -1.03
C ASP A 71 -10.54 4.26 -1.22
N ALA A 72 -10.45 2.99 -0.81
CA ALA A 72 -11.57 2.05 -0.84
C ALA A 72 -12.75 2.51 0.05
N ILE A 73 -12.48 3.03 1.25
CA ILE A 73 -13.52 3.55 2.16
C ILE A 73 -14.25 4.72 1.50
N LEU A 74 -13.51 5.71 0.98
CA LEU A 74 -14.10 6.89 0.35
C LEU A 74 -14.96 6.50 -0.85
N ARG A 75 -14.49 5.53 -1.65
CA ARG A 75 -15.22 4.99 -2.79
C ARG A 75 -16.52 4.29 -2.37
N LEU A 76 -16.45 3.36 -1.42
CA LEU A 76 -17.62 2.62 -0.96
C LEU A 76 -18.66 3.52 -0.31
N LYS A 77 -18.24 4.56 0.42
CA LYS A 77 -19.14 5.56 0.99
C LYS A 77 -19.79 6.45 -0.07
N GLY A 78 -19.05 6.86 -1.10
CA GLY A 78 -19.64 7.57 -2.23
C GLY A 78 -20.70 6.72 -2.97
N MET A 79 -20.47 5.41 -3.10
CA MET A 79 -21.46 4.48 -3.67
C MET A 79 -22.69 4.33 -2.76
N GLU A 80 -22.48 4.23 -1.45
CA GLU A 80 -23.56 4.17 -0.46
C GLU A 80 -24.47 5.40 -0.54
N ASP A 81 -23.90 6.61 -0.64
CA ASP A 81 -24.65 7.86 -0.79
C ASP A 81 -25.43 7.94 -2.10
N ALA A 82 -24.86 7.42 -3.20
CA ALA A 82 -25.57 7.32 -4.46
C ALA A 82 -26.73 6.31 -4.38
N TRP A 83 -26.51 5.18 -3.70
CA TRP A 83 -27.51 4.12 -3.52
C TRP A 83 -28.66 4.53 -2.61
N ALA A 84 -28.36 5.33 -1.57
CA ALA A 84 -29.35 5.85 -0.63
C ALA A 84 -30.43 6.73 -1.30
N LYS A 85 -30.13 7.31 -2.47
CA LYS A 85 -31.08 8.15 -3.22
C LYS A 85 -32.26 7.37 -3.84
N GLY A 86 -32.17 6.05 -3.91
CA GLY A 86 -33.21 5.20 -4.51
C GLY A 86 -33.57 3.94 -3.72
N ASN A 87 -32.74 3.52 -2.78
CA ASN A 87 -32.87 2.24 -2.08
C ASN A 87 -32.67 2.37 -0.56
N GLN A 88 -33.31 1.48 0.20
CA GLN A 88 -33.13 1.41 1.66
C GLN A 88 -31.82 0.69 2.02
N LEU A 89 -30.97 1.34 2.82
CA LEU A 89 -29.71 0.76 3.32
C LEU A 89 -29.94 -0.21 4.48
N GLN A 90 -29.19 -1.32 4.51
CA GLN A 90 -29.25 -2.35 5.54
C GLN A 90 -28.41 -2.01 6.78
N THR A 91 -28.69 -0.87 7.43
CA THR A 91 -27.91 -0.39 8.59
C THR A 91 -27.98 -1.32 9.80
N GLY A 92 -29.09 -2.04 9.97
CA GLY A 92 -29.25 -3.04 11.03
C GLY A 92 -28.29 -4.23 10.87
N PHE A 93 -28.03 -4.65 9.62
CA PHE A 93 -27.07 -5.70 9.32
C PHE A 93 -25.64 -5.26 9.65
N VAL A 94 -25.28 -4.03 9.27
CA VAL A 94 -23.97 -3.44 9.58
C VAL A 94 -23.72 -3.45 11.10
N ARG A 95 -24.65 -2.91 11.90
CA ARG A 95 -24.53 -2.89 13.36
C ARG A 95 -24.39 -4.29 13.97
N GLY A 96 -25.12 -5.26 13.44
CA GLY A 96 -25.01 -6.66 13.86
C GLY A 96 -23.63 -7.25 13.56
N MET A 97 -23.12 -7.02 12.35
CA MET A 97 -21.81 -7.51 11.93
C MET A 97 -20.66 -6.87 12.71
N GLU A 98 -20.72 -5.57 12.95
CA GLU A 98 -19.70 -4.87 13.76
C GLU A 98 -19.61 -5.45 15.17
N ARG A 99 -20.77 -5.72 15.78
CA ARG A 99 -20.84 -6.40 17.08
C ARG A 99 -20.23 -7.80 17.01
N LEU A 100 -20.55 -8.58 15.99
CA LEU A 100 -20.05 -9.97 15.87
C LEU A 100 -18.55 -10.04 15.65
N LEU A 101 -17.99 -9.11 14.89
CA LEU A 101 -16.56 -9.03 14.58
C LEU A 101 -15.75 -8.32 15.68
N GLY A 102 -16.42 -7.76 16.69
CA GLY A 102 -15.78 -7.09 17.83
C GLY A 102 -15.05 -5.81 17.44
N VAL A 103 -15.71 -4.99 16.62
CA VAL A 103 -15.18 -3.69 16.18
C VAL A 103 -15.09 -2.74 17.37
N ALA A 104 -13.95 -2.06 17.51
CA ALA A 104 -13.77 -1.03 18.53
C ALA A 104 -14.69 0.17 18.28
N GLU A 105 -15.30 0.70 19.35
CA GLU A 105 -16.09 1.92 19.24
C GLU A 105 -15.17 3.10 18.94
N PHE A 106 -15.39 3.73 17.79
CA PHE A 106 -14.65 4.92 17.41
C PHE A 106 -15.18 6.14 18.17
N ASN A 107 -14.31 6.77 18.96
CA ASN A 107 -14.54 8.06 19.59
C ASN A 107 -13.77 9.13 18.83
N ALA A 108 -14.46 10.16 18.36
CA ALA A 108 -13.87 11.24 17.58
C ALA A 108 -13.11 12.28 18.43
N ASP A 109 -13.12 12.15 19.77
CA ASP A 109 -12.49 13.12 20.66
C ASP A 109 -10.96 12.94 20.68
N PRO A 110 -10.19 13.94 20.25
CA PRO A 110 -8.74 13.84 20.15
C PRO A 110 -8.03 13.81 21.51
N SER A 111 -8.68 14.25 22.59
CA SER A 111 -8.10 14.32 23.94
C SER A 111 -7.99 12.96 24.65
N VAL A 112 -8.69 11.93 24.16
CA VAL A 112 -8.70 10.59 24.77
C VAL A 112 -7.76 9.62 24.04
N ALA A 113 -7.28 9.99 22.85
CA ALA A 113 -6.41 9.17 22.02
C ALA A 113 -4.97 9.13 22.55
N GLU A 114 -4.48 10.19 23.22
CA GLU A 114 -3.08 10.27 23.67
C GLU A 114 -2.69 9.21 24.72
N ASP A 115 -3.61 8.78 25.59
CA ASP A 115 -3.30 7.87 26.71
C ASP A 115 -3.25 6.37 26.32
N ALA A 116 -3.86 5.97 25.20
CA ALA A 116 -3.84 4.58 24.72
C ALA A 116 -2.72 4.30 23.69
N MET A 117 -2.07 5.33 23.15
CA MET A 117 -1.25 5.25 21.92
C MET A 117 0.24 4.91 22.12
N ILE A 118 0.79 4.96 23.34
CA ILE A 118 2.25 4.96 23.53
C ILE A 118 2.93 3.57 23.31
N ASN A 119 2.20 2.45 23.42
CA ASN A 119 2.76 1.09 23.23
C ASN A 119 2.31 0.39 21.93
N GLU A 120 1.11 0.64 21.41
CA GLU A 120 0.61 0.01 20.16
C GLU A 120 1.10 0.72 18.88
N GLU A 121 1.63 1.95 18.99
CA GLU A 121 2.11 2.74 17.85
C GLU A 121 3.26 2.09 17.09
N SER A 122 4.14 1.32 17.75
CA SER A 122 5.30 0.74 17.07
C SER A 122 4.95 -0.48 16.21
N GLU A 123 4.01 -1.31 16.65
CA GLU A 123 3.60 -2.52 15.92
C GLU A 123 2.58 -2.19 14.82
N LEU A 124 1.59 -1.35 15.09
CA LEU A 124 0.59 -0.92 14.09
C LEU A 124 1.20 -0.10 12.94
N ARG A 125 2.19 0.77 13.23
CA ARG A 125 2.88 1.54 12.17
C ARG A 125 3.76 0.65 11.30
N SER A 126 4.33 -0.43 11.86
CA SER A 126 5.07 -1.43 11.09
C SER A 126 4.12 -2.18 10.14
N ASP A 127 2.94 -2.57 10.63
CA ASP A 127 1.92 -3.28 9.85
C ASP A 127 1.39 -2.44 8.67
N VAL A 128 1.09 -1.14 8.89
CA VAL A 128 0.64 -0.25 7.81
C VAL A 128 1.70 -0.06 6.73
N HIS A 129 2.97 0.10 7.12
CA HIS A 129 4.06 0.27 6.16
C HIS A 129 4.34 -1.02 5.37
N GLU A 130 4.32 -2.17 6.05
CA GLU A 130 4.48 -3.48 5.43
C GLU A 130 3.32 -3.79 4.45
N ALA A 131 2.09 -3.46 4.83
CA ALA A 131 0.92 -3.59 3.95
C ALA A 131 1.06 -2.73 2.69
N ASP A 132 1.46 -1.46 2.81
CA ASP A 132 1.71 -0.59 1.66
C ASP A 132 2.83 -1.15 0.74
N ILE A 133 3.89 -1.73 1.32
CA ILE A 133 5.00 -2.34 0.57
C ILE A 133 4.56 -3.62 -0.16
N MET A 134 3.84 -4.52 0.51
CA MET A 134 3.32 -5.74 -0.11
C MET A 134 2.33 -5.38 -1.24
N GLU A 135 1.48 -4.39 -1.03
CA GLU A 135 0.51 -3.96 -2.03
C GLU A 135 1.17 -3.26 -3.24
N GLU A 136 2.25 -2.49 -3.03
CA GLU A 136 3.07 -1.99 -4.14
C GLU A 136 3.70 -3.12 -4.96
N ALA A 137 4.05 -4.25 -4.33
CA ALA A 137 4.50 -5.45 -5.03
C ALA A 137 3.36 -6.12 -5.83
N GLU A 138 2.13 -6.11 -5.29
CA GLU A 138 0.92 -6.67 -5.92
C GLU A 138 0.27 -5.77 -6.98
N LYS A 139 0.57 -4.46 -7.04
CA LYS A 139 0.08 -3.53 -8.09
C LYS A 139 0.45 -3.93 -9.53
N ASN A 140 1.31 -4.93 -9.70
CA ASN A 140 1.57 -5.61 -10.97
C ASN A 140 0.51 -6.65 -11.38
N ASP A 141 -0.57 -6.84 -10.61
CA ASP A 141 -1.64 -7.78 -10.97
C ASP A 141 -2.65 -7.16 -11.97
N PRO A 142 -2.66 -7.60 -13.25
CA PRO A 142 -3.57 -7.10 -14.27
C PRO A 142 -5.05 -7.39 -13.98
N ALA A 143 -5.36 -8.39 -13.14
CA ALA A 143 -6.75 -8.70 -12.76
C ALA A 143 -7.35 -7.61 -11.87
N ARG A 144 -6.57 -7.04 -10.95
CA ARG A 144 -7.02 -5.97 -10.04
C ARG A 144 -7.24 -4.64 -10.76
N GLN A 145 -6.41 -4.33 -11.74
CA GLN A 145 -6.57 -3.15 -12.60
C GLN A 145 -7.85 -3.24 -13.46
N ARG A 146 -8.23 -4.45 -13.90
CA ARG A 146 -9.51 -4.70 -14.61
C ARG A 146 -10.71 -4.42 -13.71
N TYR A 147 -10.69 -4.84 -12.44
CA TYR A 147 -11.78 -4.55 -11.50
C TYR A 147 -11.87 -3.07 -11.11
N GLN A 148 -10.74 -2.34 -11.03
CA GLN A 148 -10.80 -0.89 -10.87
C GLN A 148 -11.44 -0.20 -12.09
N ARG A 149 -11.13 -0.62 -13.32
CA ARG A 149 -11.75 -0.05 -14.54
C ARG A 149 -13.25 -0.36 -14.64
N MET A 150 -13.66 -1.59 -14.33
CA MET A 150 -15.07 -2.05 -14.44
C MET A 150 -16.06 -1.26 -13.59
N TYR A 151 -15.62 -0.64 -12.50
CA TYR A 151 -16.49 0.12 -11.60
C TYR A 151 -16.47 1.63 -11.84
N TRP A 152 -15.54 2.12 -12.67
CA TRP A 152 -15.44 3.54 -13.04
C TRP A 152 -15.80 3.79 -14.51
N GLU A 153 -16.05 2.75 -15.30
CA GLU A 153 -16.85 2.85 -16.52
C GLU A 153 -18.34 2.78 -16.15
N SER A 154 -19.17 3.57 -16.85
CA SER A 154 -20.62 3.49 -16.70
C SER A 154 -21.08 2.06 -17.02
N LEU A 155 -21.60 1.34 -16.02
CA LEU A 155 -22.45 0.19 -16.31
C LEU A 155 -23.60 0.74 -17.16
N SER A 156 -23.80 0.22 -18.36
CA SER A 156 -24.86 0.66 -19.28
C SER A 156 -26.28 0.59 -18.67
N GLU A 157 -26.44 -0.11 -17.55
CA GLU A 157 -27.68 -0.17 -16.76
C GLU A 157 -27.91 1.06 -15.86
N PHE A 158 -26.89 1.85 -15.57
CA PHE A 158 -26.95 3.08 -14.80
C PHE A 158 -26.58 4.25 -15.73
N ALA A 159 -27.59 4.96 -16.26
CA ALA A 159 -27.43 6.10 -17.17
C ALA A 159 -26.91 7.39 -16.50
N GLY A 160 -26.01 7.26 -15.52
CA GLY A 160 -25.32 8.37 -14.87
C GLY A 160 -23.88 8.49 -15.37
N GLU A 161 -23.43 9.72 -15.66
CA GLU A 161 -22.03 9.99 -15.94
C GLU A 161 -21.17 9.54 -14.76
N ALA A 162 -20.06 8.85 -15.05
CA ALA A 162 -19.12 8.39 -14.04
C ALA A 162 -18.51 9.61 -13.33
N THR A 163 -19.02 9.95 -12.14
CA THR A 163 -18.41 10.95 -11.26
C THR A 163 -17.15 10.38 -10.61
N VAL A 164 -16.07 10.26 -11.39
CA VAL A 164 -14.73 10.33 -10.81
C VAL A 164 -14.47 11.82 -10.57
N PRO A 165 -14.25 12.28 -9.32
CA PRO A 165 -13.75 13.63 -9.10
C PRO A 165 -12.49 13.79 -9.96
N ALA A 166 -12.50 14.72 -10.92
CA ALA A 166 -11.38 14.92 -11.84
C ALA A 166 -10.03 15.12 -11.12
N ALA A 167 -10.08 15.51 -9.84
CA ALA A 167 -8.95 15.57 -8.93
C ALA A 167 -8.27 14.21 -8.69
N LEU A 168 -9.02 13.11 -8.52
CA LEU A 168 -8.47 11.78 -8.28
C LEU A 168 -7.77 11.22 -9.52
N GLU A 169 -8.37 11.39 -10.70
CA GLU A 169 -7.75 10.94 -11.95
C GLU A 169 -6.47 11.74 -12.28
N ARG A 170 -6.50 13.05 -12.06
CA ARG A 170 -5.31 13.91 -12.19
C ARG A 170 -4.22 13.49 -11.20
N SER A 171 -4.57 13.29 -9.92
CA SER A 171 -3.63 12.84 -8.89
C SER A 171 -2.96 11.53 -9.29
N ARG A 172 -3.75 10.54 -9.73
CA ARG A 172 -3.25 9.25 -10.21
C ARG A 172 -2.29 9.38 -11.38
N ARG A 173 -2.67 10.10 -12.45
CA ARG A 173 -1.80 10.32 -13.61
C ARG A 173 -0.51 11.05 -13.23
N THR A 174 -0.58 12.00 -12.29
CA THR A 174 0.62 12.69 -11.80
C THR A 174 1.53 11.76 -11.01
N ALA A 175 0.98 10.91 -10.14
CA ALA A 175 1.73 9.92 -9.38
C ALA A 175 2.42 8.90 -10.29
N GLU A 176 1.71 8.35 -11.28
CA GLU A 176 2.27 7.42 -12.29
C GLU A 176 3.43 8.08 -13.07
N ARG A 177 3.26 9.34 -13.50
CA ARG A 177 4.30 10.10 -14.20
C ARG A 177 5.52 10.35 -13.30
N LEU A 178 5.31 10.71 -12.04
CA LEU A 178 6.38 10.95 -11.09
C LEU A 178 7.14 9.67 -10.74
N ALA A 179 6.43 8.55 -10.55
CA ALA A 179 7.02 7.24 -10.32
C ALA A 179 7.86 6.78 -11.53
N ALA A 180 7.36 6.92 -12.75
CA ALA A 180 8.09 6.61 -13.97
C ALA A 180 9.36 7.48 -14.12
N LYS A 181 9.24 8.79 -13.86
CA LYS A 181 10.38 9.71 -13.88
C LYS A 181 11.41 9.35 -12.81
N ALA A 182 10.96 8.98 -11.60
CA ALA A 182 11.84 8.53 -10.53
C ALA A 182 12.57 7.23 -10.92
N ALA A 183 11.87 6.24 -11.49
CA ALA A 183 12.46 4.99 -11.96
C ALA A 183 13.52 5.23 -13.07
N GLN A 184 13.24 6.11 -14.04
CA GLN A 184 14.20 6.49 -15.08
C GLN A 184 15.44 7.18 -14.49
N LEU A 185 15.26 8.07 -13.51
CA LEU A 185 16.37 8.73 -12.83
C LEU A 185 17.20 7.74 -12.00
N LYS A 186 16.57 6.76 -11.34
CA LYS A 186 17.27 5.68 -10.64
C LYS A 186 18.11 4.86 -11.61
N ALA A 187 17.52 4.40 -12.72
CA ALA A 187 18.20 3.60 -13.72
C ALA A 187 19.43 4.34 -14.29
N ARG A 188 19.25 5.60 -14.73
CA ARG A 188 20.31 6.36 -15.40
C ARG A 188 21.44 6.82 -14.46
N LYS A 189 21.15 7.05 -13.18
CA LYS A 189 22.15 7.55 -12.21
C LYS A 189 22.99 6.43 -11.60
N TYR A 190 22.40 5.24 -11.42
CA TYR A 190 23.05 4.15 -10.67
C TYR A 190 23.46 2.95 -11.54
N LEU A 191 22.88 2.80 -12.73
CA LEU A 191 23.34 1.82 -13.73
C LEU A 191 23.94 2.55 -14.93
N PRO A 192 25.28 2.60 -15.07
CA PRO A 192 25.88 3.12 -16.30
C PRO A 192 25.49 2.20 -17.47
N ILE A 193 25.10 2.81 -18.60
CA ILE A 193 24.85 2.05 -19.83
C ILE A 193 26.21 1.59 -20.36
N ILE A 194 26.46 0.28 -20.31
CA ILE A 194 27.63 -0.32 -20.94
C ILE A 194 27.30 -0.49 -22.43
N PRO A 195 28.06 0.12 -23.35
CA PRO A 195 27.81 -0.06 -24.77
C PRO A 195 28.08 -1.51 -25.19
N ASP A 196 27.26 -2.03 -26.09
CA ASP A 196 27.46 -3.34 -26.68
C ASP A 196 28.80 -3.39 -27.42
N THR A 197 29.55 -4.46 -27.18
CA THR A 197 30.82 -4.75 -27.86
C THR A 197 30.65 -6.01 -28.71
N GLY A 198 31.66 -6.38 -29.51
CA GLY A 198 31.62 -7.60 -30.32
C GLY A 198 31.38 -8.88 -29.49
N THR A 199 31.84 -8.89 -28.24
CA THR A 199 31.77 -10.04 -27.32
C THR A 199 30.67 -9.92 -26.27
N ILE A 200 30.32 -8.71 -25.83
CA ILE A 200 29.29 -8.46 -24.81
C ILE A 200 28.11 -7.76 -25.48
N LYS A 201 26.95 -8.42 -25.51
CA LYS A 201 25.71 -7.85 -26.04
C LYS A 201 24.63 -7.86 -24.97
N THR A 202 23.93 -6.75 -24.86
CA THR A 202 22.78 -6.63 -23.98
C THR A 202 21.67 -7.55 -24.50
N PRO A 203 21.12 -8.44 -23.66
CA PRO A 203 20.03 -9.30 -24.08
C PRO A 203 18.80 -8.47 -24.42
N LYS A 204 18.16 -8.79 -25.56
CA LYS A 204 16.95 -8.08 -26.01
C LYS A 204 15.72 -8.48 -25.20
N GLU A 205 15.70 -9.71 -24.70
CA GLU A 205 14.59 -10.24 -23.92
C GLU A 205 14.85 -10.03 -22.42
N PRO A 206 13.81 -9.65 -21.65
CA PRO A 206 13.95 -9.36 -20.23
C PRO A 206 14.20 -10.60 -19.36
N VAL A 207 13.86 -11.79 -19.88
CA VAL A 207 14.06 -13.07 -19.21
C VAL A 207 14.82 -13.98 -20.16
N GLN A 208 16.00 -14.44 -19.74
CA GLN A 208 16.77 -15.44 -20.49
C GLN A 208 16.60 -16.80 -19.84
N ILE A 209 16.18 -17.79 -20.63
CA ILE A 209 15.97 -19.16 -20.15
C ILE A 209 17.14 -20.01 -20.66
N SER A 210 17.87 -20.65 -19.74
CA SER A 210 18.88 -21.64 -20.11
C SER A 210 18.33 -23.05 -19.86
N THR A 211 18.06 -23.76 -20.95
CA THR A 211 17.59 -25.14 -20.94
C THR A 211 18.78 -26.09 -21.13
N LYS A 212 18.96 -27.08 -20.25
CA LYS A 212 19.96 -28.16 -20.42
C LYS A 212 19.30 -29.50 -20.13
N GLU A 213 19.54 -30.48 -21.00
CA GLU A 213 18.96 -31.82 -20.86
C GLU A 213 19.30 -32.45 -19.50
N GLY A 214 18.29 -32.98 -18.82
CA GLY A 214 18.43 -33.59 -17.49
C GLY A 214 18.53 -32.61 -16.32
N ARG A 215 18.33 -31.29 -16.53
CA ARG A 215 18.25 -30.28 -15.46
C ARG A 215 17.01 -29.40 -15.62
N PRO A 216 16.45 -28.87 -14.52
CA PRO A 216 15.37 -27.90 -14.60
C PRO A 216 15.86 -26.59 -15.25
N ASP A 217 14.93 -25.91 -15.92
CA ASP A 217 15.21 -24.66 -16.61
C ASP A 217 15.62 -23.56 -15.62
N ILE A 218 16.67 -22.81 -15.96
CA ILE A 218 17.14 -21.69 -15.16
C ILE A 218 16.75 -20.40 -15.85
N HIS A 219 15.99 -19.56 -15.15
CA HIS A 219 15.49 -18.29 -15.65
C HIS A 219 16.34 -17.16 -15.07
N PHE A 220 17.04 -16.44 -15.94
CA PHE A 220 17.76 -15.23 -15.59
C PHE A 220 16.86 -14.02 -15.85
N VAL A 221 16.44 -13.36 -14.78
CA VAL A 221 15.62 -12.15 -14.83
C VAL A 221 16.50 -10.96 -14.45
N ASP A 222 16.61 -9.96 -15.34
CA ASP A 222 17.29 -8.72 -14.99
C ASP A 222 16.41 -7.89 -14.04
N VAL A 223 16.90 -7.71 -12.82
CA VAL A 223 16.21 -6.95 -11.76
C VAL A 223 16.65 -5.48 -11.69
N GLY A 224 17.64 -5.06 -12.50
CA GLY A 224 18.09 -3.66 -12.61
C GLY A 224 18.25 -2.92 -11.28
N THR A 225 17.68 -1.71 -11.17
CA THR A 225 17.67 -0.90 -9.94
C THR A 225 16.49 -1.20 -9.01
N LYS A 226 15.76 -2.30 -9.20
CA LYS A 226 14.51 -2.57 -8.45
C LYS A 226 14.72 -2.61 -6.94
N PHE A 227 15.85 -3.17 -6.50
CA PHE A 227 16.20 -3.32 -5.09
C PHE A 227 17.24 -2.30 -4.61
N LEU A 228 17.50 -1.25 -5.40
CA LEU A 228 18.50 -0.25 -5.08
C LEU A 228 17.86 0.86 -4.21
N ASP A 229 18.23 0.92 -2.94
CA ASP A 229 17.80 2.01 -2.06
C ASP A 229 18.53 3.30 -2.42
N VAL A 230 17.78 4.25 -2.99
CA VAL A 230 18.29 5.56 -3.43
C VAL A 230 18.85 6.36 -2.27
N ALA A 231 18.26 6.26 -1.08
CA ALA A 231 18.69 7.01 0.08
C ALA A 231 20.06 6.52 0.58
N SER A 232 20.27 5.20 0.63
CA SER A 232 21.58 4.65 0.98
C SER A 232 22.64 4.98 -0.07
N GLU A 233 22.32 4.91 -1.37
CA GLU A 233 23.28 5.17 -2.43
C GLU A 233 23.65 6.65 -2.57
N THR A 234 22.70 7.57 -2.40
CA THR A 234 23.02 9.01 -2.32
C THR A 234 23.96 9.32 -1.16
N LYS A 235 23.70 8.76 0.04
CA LYS A 235 24.61 8.89 1.20
C LYS A 235 25.98 8.29 0.91
N ARG A 236 26.05 7.15 0.22
CA ARG A 236 27.30 6.50 -0.19
C ARG A 236 28.12 7.39 -1.11
N LEU A 237 27.50 7.95 -2.17
CA LEU A 237 28.16 8.86 -3.11
C LEU A 237 28.70 10.11 -2.43
N ALA A 238 27.93 10.73 -1.53
CA ALA A 238 28.37 11.90 -0.77
C ALA A 238 29.59 11.58 0.12
N ARG A 239 29.62 10.40 0.75
CA ARG A 239 30.78 9.91 1.54
C ARG A 239 32.01 9.66 0.67
N ILE A 240 31.84 9.16 -0.55
CA ILE A 240 32.94 8.96 -1.50
C ILE A 240 33.53 10.31 -1.92
N GLU A 241 32.67 11.27 -2.27
CA GLU A 241 33.11 12.61 -2.70
C GLU A 241 33.87 13.35 -1.58
N THR A 242 33.36 13.31 -0.35
CA THR A 242 34.03 13.91 0.81
C THR A 242 35.39 13.27 1.07
N ARG A 243 35.51 11.94 1.01
CA ARG A 243 36.80 11.23 1.12
C ARG A 243 37.76 11.60 -0.01
N ALA A 244 37.28 11.73 -1.24
CA ALA A 244 38.09 12.12 -2.39
C ALA A 244 38.66 13.54 -2.20
N ARG A 245 37.82 14.51 -1.82
CA ARG A 245 38.25 15.88 -1.50
C ARG A 245 39.33 15.90 -0.41
N PHE A 246 39.15 15.13 0.66
CA PHE A 246 40.14 15.04 1.74
C PHE A 246 41.49 14.47 1.25
N ARG A 247 41.46 13.42 0.42
CA ARG A 247 42.68 12.85 -0.19
C ARG A 247 43.40 13.86 -1.08
N THR A 248 42.67 14.61 -1.91
CA THR A 248 43.27 15.64 -2.78
C THR A 248 43.93 16.77 -1.97
N LYS A 249 43.29 17.23 -0.88
CA LYS A 249 43.87 18.23 0.03
C LYS A 249 45.15 17.71 0.69
N LYS A 250 45.12 16.50 1.25
CA LYS A 250 46.29 15.88 1.89
C LYS A 250 47.44 15.66 0.91
N ALA A 251 47.14 15.28 -0.33
CA ALA A 251 48.15 15.14 -1.39
C ALA A 251 48.80 16.49 -1.74
N ALA A 252 48.00 17.56 -1.85
CA ALA A 252 48.49 18.91 -2.11
C ALA A 252 49.33 19.46 -0.94
N GLU A 253 48.94 19.22 0.31
CA GLU A 253 49.73 19.57 1.49
C GLU A 253 51.08 18.84 1.51
N LYS A 254 51.09 17.54 1.20
CA LYS A 254 52.34 16.75 1.13
C LYS A 254 53.27 17.27 0.02
N GLN A 255 52.73 17.68 -1.12
CA GLN A 255 53.51 18.30 -2.21
C GLN A 255 54.10 19.66 -1.79
N LYS A 256 53.36 20.47 -1.01
CA LYS A 256 53.88 21.74 -0.47
C LYS A 256 54.97 21.58 0.57
N LEU A 257 55.00 20.46 1.29
CA LEU A 257 56.03 20.12 2.29
C LEU A 257 57.30 19.50 1.69
N THR A 258 57.29 19.17 0.39
CA THR A 258 58.44 18.54 -0.31
C THR A 258 59.20 19.50 -1.23
N VAL A 259 58.84 20.79 -1.22
CA VAL A 259 59.54 21.90 -1.87
C VAL A 259 60.13 22.79 -0.78
#